data_AF-A0A6J4NB99-F1
#
_entry.id   AF-A0A6J4NB99-F1
#
_cell.length_a   1.000
_cell.length_b   1.000
_cell.length_c   1.000
_cell.angle_alpha   90.00
_cell.angle_beta   90.00
_cell.angle_gamma   90.00
#
_symmetry.space_group_name_H-M   'P 1'
#
loop_
_entity.id
_entity.type
_entity.pdbx_description
1 polymer ?
#
loop_
_entity_poly.entity_id
_entity_poly.type
_entity_poly.pdbx_seq_one_letter_code
_entity_poly.pdbx_strand_id
1 'polypeptide(L)'
;MVTFCKSTNCPSSQELLAFQNGEVSSRERGGIEKHLAACEFCDSEVEFYAHYPQSEETVAKVEIPLPLYELAEALLGNKHKDFFTLNKLLSDDKALKGKTWKSRKVKKLA
;
A
#
# COMPACT_ATOMS: atom_id res chain seq x y z
N MET A 1 14.02 18.16 18.01
CA MET A 1 13.81 17.20 16.91
C MET A 1 12.32 16.99 16.80
N VAL A 2 11.69 17.57 15.78
CA VAL A 2 10.27 17.33 15.50
C VAL A 2 10.20 16.00 14.78
N THR A 3 9.56 15.01 15.41
CA THR A 3 9.39 13.70 14.80
C THR A 3 8.31 13.80 13.75
N PHE A 4 8.63 13.48 12.50
CA PHE A 4 7.68 13.39 11.39
C PHE A 4 6.70 12.23 11.66
N CYS A 5 5.64 12.51 12.42
CA CYS A 5 4.72 11.51 12.92
C CYS A 5 3.30 12.07 12.96
N LYS A 6 2.33 11.27 12.52
CA LYS A 6 0.90 11.61 12.63
C LYS A 6 0.48 11.54 14.10
N SER A 7 -0.05 12.64 14.62
CA SER A 7 -0.57 12.74 15.99
C SER A 7 -2.09 12.52 16.03
N THR A 8 -2.66 12.32 17.22
CA THR A 8 -4.12 12.22 17.41
C THR A 8 -4.87 13.50 17.03
N ASN A 9 -4.16 14.63 16.97
CA ASN A 9 -4.72 15.93 16.58
C ASN A 9 -4.61 16.19 15.07
N CYS A 10 -4.03 15.26 14.30
CA CYS A 10 -3.95 15.38 12.85
C CYS A 10 -5.31 15.12 12.21
N PRO A 11 -5.69 15.92 11.19
CA PRO A 11 -6.89 15.65 10.41
C PRO A 11 -6.79 14.28 9.72
N SER A 12 -7.96 13.73 9.40
CA SER A 12 -8.06 12.53 8.57
C SER A 12 -7.61 12.83 7.14
N SER A 13 -7.18 11.79 6.43
CA SER A 13 -6.81 11.91 5.01
C SER A 13 -7.98 12.39 4.16
N GLN A 14 -9.20 11.97 4.49
CA GLN A 14 -10.42 12.41 3.80
C GLN A 14 -10.70 13.90 4.01
N GLU A 15 -10.44 14.45 5.20
CA GLU A 15 -10.59 15.89 5.47
C GLU A 15 -9.54 16.72 4.72
N LEU A 16 -8.29 16.24 4.65
CA LEU A 16 -7.23 16.90 3.88
C LEU A 16 -7.55 16.90 2.38
N LEU A 17 -8.09 15.80 1.86
CA LEU A 17 -8.52 15.70 0.47
C LEU A 17 -9.73 16.60 0.19
N ALA A 18 -10.72 16.65 1.09
CA ALA A 18 -11.84 17.58 0.97
C ALA A 18 -11.37 19.04 1.03
N PHE A 19 -10.35 19.35 1.85
CA PHE A 19 -9.71 20.66 1.91
C PHE A 19 -9.04 21.01 0.58
N GLN A 20 -8.32 20.08 -0.04
CA GLN A 20 -7.72 20.21 -1.37
C GLN A 20 -8.78 20.48 -2.44
N ASN A 21 -9.89 19.73 -2.41
CA ASN A 21 -10.98 19.83 -3.37
C ASN A 21 -11.88 21.06 -3.15
N GLY A 22 -11.69 21.80 -2.04
CA GLY A 22 -12.51 22.95 -1.68
C GLY A 22 -13.91 22.60 -1.16
N GLU A 23 -14.11 21.35 -0.73
CA GLU A 23 -15.39 20.82 -0.24
C GLU A 23 -15.62 21.05 1.26
N VAL A 24 -14.63 21.62 1.96
CA VAL A 24 -14.71 21.95 3.39
C VAL A 24 -15.36 23.31 3.64
N SER A 25 -16.04 23.46 4.78
CA SER A 25 -16.59 24.76 5.18
C SER A 25 -15.48 25.76 5.51
N SER A 26 -15.77 27.06 5.41
CA SER A 26 -14.80 28.12 5.75
C SER A 26 -14.25 28.02 7.19
N ARG A 27 -15.03 27.43 8.11
CA ARG A 27 -14.61 27.23 9.51
C ARG A 27 -13.60 26.09 9.63
N GLU A 28 -13.83 24.98 8.93
CA GLU A 28 -12.94 23.82 8.91
C GLU A 28 -11.65 24.14 8.18
N ARG A 29 -11.74 24.89 7.07
CA ARG A 29 -10.59 25.37 6.30
C ARG A 29 -9.58 26.10 7.18
N GLY A 30 -10.04 27.05 7.99
CA GLY A 30 -9.15 27.81 8.88
C GLY A 30 -8.58 26.98 10.04
N GLY A 31 -9.22 25.87 10.41
CA GLY A 31 -8.68 24.90 11.36
C GLY A 31 -7.55 24.06 10.75
N ILE A 32 -7.77 23.60 9.52
CA ILE A 32 -6.79 22.81 8.76
C ILE A 32 -5.57 23.65 8.41
N GLU A 33 -5.72 24.89 7.91
CA GLU A 33 -4.60 25.78 7.60
C GLU A 33 -3.69 26.04 8.81
N LYS A 34 -4.27 26.22 10.00
CA LYS A 34 -3.51 26.35 11.25
C LYS A 34 -2.76 25.08 11.61
N HIS A 35 -3.36 23.92 11.33
CA HIS A 35 -2.71 22.63 11.57
C HIS A 35 -1.55 22.40 10.60
N LEU A 36 -1.72 22.70 9.31
CA LEU A 36 -0.68 22.55 8.29
C LEU A 36 0.55 23.41 8.64
N ALA A 37 0.35 24.64 9.12
CA ALA A 37 1.44 25.51 9.58
C ALA A 37 2.26 24.94 10.76
N ALA A 38 1.71 23.98 11.52
CA ALA A 38 2.34 23.41 12.70
C ALA A 38 2.74 21.93 12.52
N CYS A 39 2.33 21.29 11.43
CA CYS A 39 2.47 19.84 11.22
C CYS A 39 3.07 19.54 9.85
N GLU A 40 4.38 19.31 9.82
CA GLU A 40 5.14 18.95 8.60
C GLU A 40 4.59 17.68 7.92
N PHE A 41 4.00 16.76 8.69
CA PHE A 41 3.38 15.55 8.15
C PHE A 41 2.17 15.89 7.28
N CYS A 42 1.20 16.63 7.83
CA CYS A 42 -0.02 16.96 7.10
C CYS A 42 0.24 17.95 5.96
N ASP A 43 1.21 18.85 6.12
CA ASP A 43 1.65 19.75 5.06
C ASP A 43 2.17 18.96 3.85
N SER A 44 3.07 17.99 4.10
CA SER A 44 3.55 17.10 3.03
C SER A 44 2.46 16.20 2.43
N GLU A 45 1.45 15.80 3.22
CA GLU A 45 0.33 14.99 2.75
C GLU A 45 -0.58 15.80 1.80
N VAL A 46 -0.78 17.09 2.06
CA VAL A 46 -1.49 18.01 1.16
C VAL A 46 -0.68 18.27 -0.12
N GLU A 47 0.63 18.49 -0.01
CA GLU A 47 1.48 18.61 -1.20
C GLU A 47 1.41 17.36 -2.07
N PHE A 48 1.36 16.17 -1.46
CA PHE A 48 1.20 14.90 -2.15
C PHE A 48 -0.12 14.85 -2.94
N TYR A 49 -1.25 15.23 -2.33
CA TYR A 49 -2.53 15.28 -3.03
C TYR A 49 -2.57 16.34 -4.14
N ALA A 50 -1.83 17.44 -3.99
CA ALA A 50 -1.66 18.44 -5.05
C ALA A 50 -0.91 17.89 -6.27
N HIS A 51 0.09 17.04 -6.04
CA HIS A 51 0.93 16.46 -7.09
C HIS A 51 0.26 15.27 -7.78
N TYR A 52 -0.51 14.49 -7.02
CA TYR A 52 -1.21 13.29 -7.51
C TYR A 52 -2.72 13.45 -7.31
N PRO A 53 -3.39 14.21 -8.19
CA PRO A 53 -4.83 14.35 -8.13
C PRO A 53 -5.44 12.96 -8.18
N GLN A 54 -6.33 12.67 -7.23
CA GLN A 54 -7.08 11.43 -7.19
C GLN A 54 -8.11 11.47 -8.32
N SER A 55 -7.66 11.29 -9.56
CA SER A 55 -8.57 10.93 -10.64
C SER A 55 -9.19 9.60 -10.26
N GLU A 56 -10.52 9.53 -10.25
CA GLU A 56 -11.24 8.25 -10.26
C GLU A 56 -10.90 7.52 -11.56
N GLU A 57 -9.68 7.01 -11.65
CA GLU A 57 -9.34 6.05 -12.67
C GLU A 57 -10.16 4.82 -12.30
N THR A 58 -11.13 4.49 -13.15
CA THR A 58 -11.97 3.32 -12.95
C THR A 58 -11.08 2.09 -13.11
N VAL A 59 -10.38 1.73 -12.04
CA VAL A 59 -9.57 0.52 -11.99
C VAL A 59 -10.58 -0.61 -12.14
N ALA A 60 -10.47 -1.33 -13.26
CA ALA A 60 -11.28 -2.51 -13.47
C ALA A 60 -11.11 -3.40 -12.24
N LYS A 61 -12.21 -3.80 -11.62
CA LYS A 61 -12.19 -4.74 -10.50
C LYS A 61 -11.67 -6.06 -11.04
N VAL A 62 -10.36 -6.28 -10.98
CA VAL A 62 -9.74 -7.54 -11.35
C VAL A 62 -10.00 -8.50 -10.21
N GLU A 63 -10.63 -9.63 -10.54
CA GLU A 63 -10.79 -10.72 -9.59
C GLU A 63 -9.42 -11.31 -9.28
N ILE A 64 -9.14 -11.52 -7.99
CA ILE A 64 -7.92 -12.19 -7.56
C ILE A 64 -7.93 -13.59 -8.19
N PRO A 65 -6.89 -14.00 -8.94
CA PRO A 65 -6.83 -15.33 -9.52
C PRO A 65 -7.04 -16.41 -8.45
N LEU A 66 -7.92 -17.38 -8.72
CA LEU A 66 -8.28 -18.47 -7.81
C LEU A 66 -7.07 -19.09 -7.06
N PRO A 67 -5.94 -19.42 -7.72
CA PRO A 67 -4.80 -20.00 -7.02
C PRO A 67 -4.18 -19.08 -5.96
N LEU A 68 -4.20 -17.76 -6.20
CA LEU A 68 -3.70 -16.76 -5.25
C LEU A 68 -4.70 -16.53 -4.11
N TYR A 69 -5.99 -16.62 -4.43
CA TYR A 69 -7.05 -16.52 -3.44
C TYR A 69 -7.01 -17.71 -2.46
N GLU A 70 -6.94 -18.94 -2.96
CA GLU A 70 -6.80 -20.17 -2.16
C GLU A 70 -5.53 -20.13 -1.28
N LEU A 71 -4.41 -19.65 -1.83
CA LEU A 71 -3.18 -19.45 -1.07
C LEU A 71 -3.40 -18.45 0.07
N ALA A 72 -3.99 -17.30 -0.21
CA ALA A 72 -4.26 -16.28 0.80
C ALA A 72 -5.17 -16.81 1.91
N GLU A 73 -6.21 -17.58 1.57
CA GLU A 73 -7.07 -18.24 2.56
C GLU A 73 -6.33 -19.27 3.40
N ALA A 74 -5.47 -20.11 2.79
CA ALA A 74 -4.66 -21.07 3.53
C ALA A 74 -3.70 -20.37 4.52
N LEU A 75 -3.14 -19.22 4.12
CA LEU A 75 -2.19 -18.46 4.93
C LEU A 75 -2.86 -17.65 6.05
N LEU A 76 -4.00 -17.01 5.76
CA LEU A 76 -4.66 -16.04 6.65
C LEU A 76 -5.85 -16.64 7.42
N GLY A 77 -6.47 -17.69 6.90
CA GLY A 77 -7.63 -18.35 7.50
C GLY A 77 -7.31 -19.03 8.84
N ASN A 78 -6.05 -19.38 9.08
CA ASN A 78 -5.62 -20.01 10.32
C ASN A 78 -5.13 -18.94 11.32
N LYS A 79 -6.09 -18.33 12.03
CA LYS A 79 -5.96 -17.10 12.84
C LYS A 79 -4.74 -16.90 13.75
N HIS A 80 -3.87 -17.88 14.01
CA HIS A 80 -2.59 -17.60 14.72
C HIS A 80 -1.55 -18.74 14.73
N LYS A 81 -1.38 -19.55 13.67
CA LYS A 81 -0.39 -20.65 13.72
C LYS A 81 0.72 -20.65 12.66
N ASP A 82 0.59 -19.88 11.58
CA ASP A 82 1.43 -20.12 10.39
C ASP A 82 2.31 -18.96 9.94
N PHE A 83 2.48 -17.90 10.74
CA PHE A 83 3.41 -16.82 10.38
C PHE A 83 4.88 -17.31 10.36
N PHE A 84 5.20 -18.32 11.18
CA PHE A 84 6.51 -18.99 11.20
C PHE A 84 6.72 -19.86 9.95
N THR A 85 5.70 -20.61 9.55
CA THR A 85 5.69 -21.47 8.35
C THR A 85 5.82 -20.64 7.06
N LEU A 86 5.16 -19.49 7.01
CA LEU A 86 5.30 -18.49 5.95
C LEU A 86 6.73 -17.94 5.83
N ASN A 87 7.32 -17.51 6.95
CA ASN A 87 8.70 -17.02 6.98
C ASN A 87 9.71 -18.10 6.58
N LYS A 88 9.43 -19.36 6.93
CA LYS A 88 10.24 -20.51 6.51
C LYS A 88 10.17 -20.74 5.00
N LEU A 89 8.99 -20.74 4.40
CA LEU A 89 8.82 -20.89 2.94
C LEU A 89 9.48 -19.74 2.15
N LEU A 90 9.32 -18.49 2.60
CA LEU A 90 9.97 -17.33 1.98
C LEU A 90 11.51 -17.35 2.10
N SER A 91 12.03 -18.01 3.14
CA SER A 91 13.46 -18.20 3.33
C SER A 91 14.02 -19.32 2.44
N ASP A 92 13.22 -20.35 2.15
CA ASP A 92 13.60 -21.48 1.28
C ASP A 92 13.69 -21.08 -0.21
N ASP A 93 12.96 -20.06 -0.67
CA ASP A 93 13.12 -19.50 -2.02
C ASP A 93 14.50 -18.84 -2.25
N LYS A 94 15.16 -18.38 -1.17
CA LYS A 94 16.57 -17.93 -1.28
C LYS A 94 17.51 -19.11 -1.56
N ALA A 95 17.15 -20.34 -1.23
CA ALA A 95 17.92 -21.55 -1.54
C ALA A 95 17.72 -22.04 -2.99
N LEU A 96 16.65 -21.61 -3.68
CA LEU A 96 16.40 -21.92 -5.10
C LEU A 96 17.22 -21.05 -6.06
N LYS A 97 17.87 -19.97 -5.59
CA LYS A 97 18.86 -19.18 -6.34
C LYS A 97 20.17 -19.93 -6.68
N GLY A 98 20.22 -21.25 -6.46
CA GLY A 98 21.35 -22.11 -6.80
C GLY A 98 21.08 -23.19 -7.85
N LYS A 99 19.85 -23.35 -8.35
CA LYS A 99 19.54 -24.40 -9.34
C LYS A 99 19.57 -23.83 -10.75
N THR A 100 20.73 -23.96 -11.38
CA THR A 100 20.97 -23.70 -12.81
C THR A 100 19.84 -24.25 -13.67
N TRP A 101 19.26 -23.38 -14.50
CA TRP A 101 18.37 -23.74 -15.60
C TRP A 101 19.10 -24.73 -16.53
N LYS A 102 18.78 -26.03 -16.43
CA LYS A 102 19.21 -27.01 -17.44
C LYS A 102 18.27 -26.88 -18.63
N SER A 103 18.71 -26.15 -19.64
CA SER A 103 18.07 -26.05 -20.95
C SER A 103 17.76 -27.45 -21.49
N ARG A 104 16.47 -27.76 -21.65
CA ARG A 104 16.04 -28.94 -22.42
C ARG A 104 16.40 -28.70 -23.89
N LYS A 105 17.41 -29.41 -24.36
CA LYS A 105 17.80 -29.46 -25.78
C LYS A 105 16.69 -30.21 -26.53
N VAL A 106 15.89 -29.48 -27.31
CA VAL A 106 14.88 -30.08 -28.18
C VAL A 106 15.64 -30.83 -29.29
N LYS A 107 15.50 -32.17 -29.33
CA LYS A 107 16.04 -32.98 -30.42
C LYS A 107 15.27 -32.64 -31.69
N LYS A 108 15.96 -32.07 -32.67
CA LYS A 108 15.46 -31.81 -34.02
C LYS A 108 15.28 -33.16 -34.72
N LEU A 109 14.03 -33.48 -35.08
CA LEU A 109 13.69 -34.63 -35.92
C LEU A 109 14.29 -34.41 -37.32
N ALA A 110 14.99 -35.42 -37.83
CA ALA A 110 15.36 -35.55 -39.23
C ALA A 110 14.48 -36.63 -39.86
#